data_AF-A0A6L3XYV6-F1
#
_entry.id   AF-A0A6L3XYV6-F1
#
_cell.length_a   1.000
_cell.length_b   1.000
_cell.length_c   1.000
_cell.angle_alpha   90.00
_cell.angle_beta   90.00
_cell.angle_gamma   90.00
#
_symmetry.space_group_name_H-M   'P 1'
#
loop_
_entity.id
_entity.type
_entity.pdbx_description
1 polymer ?
#
loop_
_entity_poly.entity_id
_entity_poly.type
_entity_poly.pdbx_seq_one_letter_code
_entity_poly.pdbx_strand_id
1 'polypeptide(L)'
;PARCTRPVKNAVDVEAQRTAWFKASLPFATDGIVVRASAEPPGERWLPGEGSWVVAWKYLPGAQVTEVKAIHFTVGRTGRITAIAQLEPLMLDDKRVQRVSLGSVNRWQRLDIAPGDQVLVSLAGQGIPRLDNVVWRNVDRRKPQPPSSRYNGLTCFYASPECMEQFFARLTWLSSRQALDIEGVGESGWRTLYQAHRFEHLFSWLQLTQAQLTATAGISASHGAALWHQFNLARERPFVRWITAMGIPLARSTLKAAGDRTWQALIQRSEAEWRMLPGVGQEKARQIVNWLHQPQIDALAKWLAAEHIGGF
;
A
#
# COMPACT_ATOMS: atom_id res chain seq x y z
N PRO A 1 4.78 23.13 30.63
CA PRO A 1 4.05 23.69 29.45
C PRO A 1 4.24 25.19 29.24
N ALA A 2 3.94 26.05 30.24
CA ALA A 2 3.97 27.52 30.09
C ALA A 2 5.34 28.10 29.68
N ARG A 3 6.44 27.40 29.98
CA ARG A 3 7.81 27.87 29.70
C ARG A 3 8.22 27.81 28.22
N CYS A 4 7.50 27.03 27.40
CA CYS A 4 7.76 26.86 25.96
C CYS A 4 6.76 27.63 25.08
N THR A 5 5.75 28.27 25.68
CA THR A 5 4.78 29.10 24.96
C THR A 5 5.24 30.56 25.02
N ARG A 6 5.39 31.20 23.87
CA ARG A 6 5.81 32.62 23.78
C ARG A 6 4.74 33.43 23.05
N PRO A 7 4.34 34.61 23.56
CA PRO A 7 3.50 35.52 22.81
C PRO A 7 4.30 36.09 21.62
N VAL A 8 3.61 36.30 20.51
CA VAL A 8 4.15 36.79 19.23
C VAL A 8 3.15 37.78 18.65
N LYS A 9 3.61 38.83 17.96
CA LYS A 9 2.72 39.90 17.45
C LYS A 9 2.37 39.72 15.98
N ASN A 10 3.25 39.07 15.21
CA ASN A 10 3.12 38.91 13.77
C ASN A 10 3.82 37.63 13.28
N ALA A 11 3.70 37.34 11.97
CA ALA A 11 4.31 36.15 11.37
C ALA A 11 5.85 36.14 11.43
N VAL A 12 6.50 37.31 11.41
CA VAL A 12 7.96 37.43 11.51
C VAL A 12 8.44 36.99 12.90
N ASP A 13 7.72 37.40 13.96
CA ASP A 13 8.00 36.94 15.33
C ASP A 13 7.83 35.42 15.45
N VAL A 14 6.81 34.85 14.80
CA VAL A 14 6.59 33.40 14.78
C VAL A 14 7.76 32.69 14.11
N GLU A 15 8.23 33.17 12.96
CA GLU A 15 9.37 32.59 12.24
C GLU A 15 10.68 32.69 13.04
N ALA A 16 10.93 33.83 13.68
CA ALA A 16 12.07 34.03 14.56
C ALA A 16 12.04 33.06 15.74
N GLN A 17 10.88 32.92 16.40
CA GLN A 17 10.69 31.96 17.50
C GLN A 17 10.89 30.51 17.02
N ARG A 18 10.31 30.14 15.87
CA ARG A 18 10.51 28.81 15.28
C ARG A 18 11.98 28.51 15.07
N THR A 19 12.74 29.46 14.52
CA THR A 19 14.17 29.31 14.26
C THR A 19 14.97 29.20 15.56
N ALA A 20 14.61 29.98 16.58
CA ALA A 20 15.24 29.91 17.89
C ALA A 20 15.01 28.55 18.56
N TRP A 21 13.77 28.04 18.53
CA TRP A 21 13.44 26.71 19.08
C TRP A 21 14.12 25.57 18.33
N PHE A 22 14.25 25.66 17.00
CA PHE A 22 14.97 24.65 16.21
C PHE A 22 16.44 24.52 16.61
N LYS A 23 17.08 25.63 16.99
CA LYS A 23 18.49 25.67 17.39
C LYS A 23 18.71 25.42 18.88
N ALA A 24 17.64 25.40 19.68
CA ALA A 24 17.74 25.30 21.13
C ALA A 24 17.90 23.84 21.58
N SER A 25 18.79 23.61 22.56
CA SER A 25 18.87 22.34 23.27
C SER A 25 17.66 22.20 24.21
N LEU A 26 16.64 21.50 23.76
CA LEU A 26 15.45 21.19 24.56
C LEU A 26 15.61 19.84 25.27
N PRO A 27 15.02 19.65 26.47
CA PRO A 27 15.06 18.38 27.19
C PRO A 27 14.14 17.29 26.58
N PHE A 28 13.61 17.54 25.37
CA PHE A 28 12.73 16.64 24.64
C PHE A 28 12.87 16.90 23.13
N ALA A 29 12.56 15.89 22.31
CA ALA A 29 12.52 16.01 20.86
C ALA A 29 11.33 16.86 20.41
N THR A 30 11.53 17.67 19.36
CA THR A 30 10.48 18.48 18.74
C THR A 30 10.56 18.38 17.23
N ASP A 31 9.42 18.36 16.54
CA ASP A 31 9.34 18.31 15.07
C ASP A 31 8.85 19.64 14.46
N GLY A 32 8.72 20.68 15.27
CA GLY A 32 8.28 22.01 14.88
C GLY A 32 7.75 22.83 16.05
N ILE A 33 6.96 23.84 15.72
CA ILE A 33 6.19 24.63 16.68
C ILE A 33 4.70 24.54 16.40
N VAL A 34 3.87 24.82 17.40
CA VAL A 34 2.43 25.02 17.22
C VAL A 34 2.13 26.51 17.31
N VAL A 35 1.51 27.06 16.26
CA VAL A 35 1.09 28.45 16.21
C VAL A 35 -0.39 28.51 16.53
N ARG A 36 -0.77 29.36 17.50
CA ARG A 36 -2.15 29.58 17.91
C ARG A 36 -2.54 31.02 17.60
N ALA A 37 -3.59 31.22 16.81
CA ALA A 37 -4.08 32.55 16.45
C ALA A 37 -5.10 33.10 17.45
N SER A 38 -5.79 32.22 18.18
CA SER A 38 -6.79 32.59 19.19
C SER A 38 -6.81 31.60 20.36
N ALA A 39 -7.64 31.90 21.36
CA ALA A 39 -7.92 30.97 22.45
C ALA A 39 -8.50 29.65 21.92
N GLU A 40 -8.16 28.58 22.63
CA GLU A 40 -8.59 27.21 22.35
C GLU A 40 -10.10 27.06 22.62
N PRO A 41 -10.92 26.67 21.62
CA PRO A 41 -12.36 26.48 21.81
C PRO A 41 -12.63 25.21 22.63
N PRO A 42 -13.85 25.09 23.22
CA PRO A 42 -14.25 23.88 23.94
C PRO A 42 -14.05 22.62 23.12
N GLY A 43 -13.51 21.56 23.74
CA GLY A 43 -13.12 20.30 23.08
C GLY A 43 -14.25 19.60 22.32
N GLU A 44 -15.49 19.80 22.74
CA GLU A 44 -16.71 19.28 22.09
C GLU A 44 -16.88 19.77 20.64
N ARG A 45 -16.24 20.88 20.27
CA ARG A 45 -16.30 21.48 18.93
C ARG A 45 -15.15 21.05 18.02
N TRP A 46 -14.28 20.15 18.48
CA TRP A 46 -13.12 19.74 17.70
C TRP A 46 -13.52 18.70 16.66
N LEU A 47 -13.33 19.06 15.39
CA LEU A 47 -13.48 18.15 14.26
C LEU A 47 -12.14 18.02 13.52
N PRO A 48 -11.75 16.80 13.07
CA PRO A 48 -10.53 16.61 12.29
C PRO A 48 -10.52 17.49 11.04
N GLY A 49 -9.48 18.33 10.91
CA GLY A 49 -9.31 19.23 9.75
C GLY A 49 -9.98 20.60 9.88
N GLU A 50 -10.73 20.87 10.96
CA GLU A 50 -11.48 22.13 11.15
C GLU A 50 -10.82 23.12 12.15
N GLY A 51 -9.56 22.88 12.53
CA GLY A 51 -8.83 23.69 13.51
C GLY A 51 -8.31 25.03 12.97
N SER A 52 -9.19 25.98 12.62
CA SER A 52 -8.79 27.29 12.05
C SER A 52 -7.94 28.18 12.98
N TRP A 53 -7.96 27.92 14.28
CA TRP A 53 -7.25 28.69 15.31
C TRP A 53 -5.83 28.18 15.60
N VAL A 54 -5.42 27.05 15.00
CA VAL A 54 -4.16 26.38 15.32
C VAL A 54 -3.53 25.72 14.10
N VAL A 55 -2.21 25.83 13.98
CA VAL A 55 -1.45 25.12 12.95
C VAL A 55 -0.13 24.59 13.52
N ALA A 56 0.22 23.37 13.13
CA ALA A 56 1.55 22.81 13.39
C ALA A 56 2.51 23.25 12.27
N TRP A 57 3.49 24.09 12.60
CA TRP A 57 4.54 24.51 11.68
C TRP A 57 5.80 23.68 11.91
N LYS A 58 5.89 22.58 11.16
CA LYS A 58 7.00 21.62 11.26
C LYS A 58 8.34 22.24 10.86
N TYR A 59 9.43 21.75 11.44
CA TYR A 59 10.78 22.02 10.94
C TYR A 59 10.94 21.45 9.54
N LEU A 60 11.88 22.01 8.76
CA LEU A 60 12.24 21.38 7.51
C LEU A 60 12.85 20.01 7.87
N PRO A 61 12.35 18.91 7.29
CA PRO A 61 12.91 17.60 7.58
C PRO A 61 14.39 17.62 7.24
N GLY A 62 15.21 16.95 8.05
CA GLY A 62 16.60 16.71 7.67
C GLY A 62 16.63 16.12 6.26
N ALA A 63 17.35 16.79 5.37
CA ALA A 63 17.60 16.30 4.02
C ALA A 63 19.08 15.91 3.95
N GLN A 64 19.35 14.71 3.45
CA GLN A 64 20.72 14.24 3.29
C GLN A 64 20.94 13.72 1.88
N VAL A 65 22.17 13.88 1.41
CA VAL A 65 22.63 13.35 0.14
C VAL A 65 23.03 11.89 0.34
N THR A 66 22.58 11.04 -0.56
CA THR A 66 22.93 9.61 -0.58
C THR A 66 23.02 9.10 -2.01
N GLU A 67 23.73 8.00 -2.21
CA GLU A 67 23.89 7.35 -3.50
C GLU A 67 22.72 6.41 -3.80
N VAL A 68 22.26 6.40 -5.06
CA VAL A 68 21.34 5.37 -5.57
C VAL A 68 22.11 4.11 -5.92
N LYS A 69 22.00 3.05 -5.12
CA LYS A 69 22.65 1.75 -5.39
C LYS A 69 22.02 0.99 -6.54
N ALA A 70 20.69 0.98 -6.59
CA ALA A 70 19.94 0.21 -7.57
C ALA A 70 18.54 0.79 -7.76
N ILE A 71 17.90 0.46 -8.87
CA ILE A 71 16.52 0.82 -9.15
C ILE A 71 15.75 -0.47 -9.39
N HIS A 72 14.71 -0.67 -8.58
CA HIS A 72 13.82 -1.83 -8.65
C HIS A 72 12.43 -1.39 -9.09
N PHE A 73 11.69 -2.31 -9.69
CA PHE A 73 10.31 -2.07 -10.10
C PHE A 73 9.39 -3.04 -9.39
N THR A 74 8.35 -2.49 -8.76
CA THR A 74 7.27 -3.28 -8.18
C THR A 74 6.02 -3.13 -9.03
N VAL A 75 5.27 -4.21 -9.19
CA VAL A 75 4.00 -4.22 -9.91
C VAL A 75 2.88 -4.34 -8.90
N GLY A 76 2.08 -3.27 -8.74
CA GLY A 76 0.94 -3.30 -7.83
C GLY A 76 -0.17 -4.22 -8.34
N ARG A 77 -1.14 -4.52 -7.46
CA ARG A 77 -2.31 -5.37 -7.77
C ARG A 77 -3.02 -5.00 -9.07
N THR A 78 -3.13 -3.71 -9.38
CA THR A 78 -3.82 -3.20 -10.58
C THR A 78 -2.94 -3.16 -11.82
N GLY A 79 -1.71 -3.67 -11.76
CA GLY A 79 -0.72 -3.61 -12.82
C GLY A 79 0.12 -2.32 -12.83
N ARG A 80 -0.16 -1.38 -11.92
CA ARG A 80 0.61 -0.13 -11.83
C ARG A 80 2.06 -0.42 -11.42
N ILE A 81 2.99 -0.11 -12.31
CA ILE A 81 4.43 -0.25 -12.06
C ILE A 81 4.94 0.99 -11.31
N THR A 82 5.64 0.75 -10.20
CA THR A 82 6.28 1.79 -9.38
C THR A 82 7.79 1.55 -9.34
N ALA A 83 8.56 2.60 -9.64
CA ALA A 83 10.00 2.58 -9.51
C ALA A 83 10.42 2.91 -8.07
N ILE A 84 11.39 2.16 -7.55
CA ILE A 84 11.93 2.30 -6.20
C ILE A 84 13.44 2.41 -6.30
N ALA A 85 14.01 3.48 -5.76
CA ALA A 85 15.46 3.58 -5.58
C ALA A 85 15.86 2.86 -4.28
N GLN A 86 16.82 1.95 -4.39
CA GLN A 86 17.60 1.45 -3.27
C GLN A 86 18.77 2.41 -3.07
N LEU A 87 18.97 2.84 -1.83
CA LEU A 87 19.93 3.87 -1.45
C LEU A 87 21.09 3.27 -0.66
N GLU A 88 22.24 3.94 -0.67
CA GLU A 88 23.20 3.78 0.43
C GLU A 88 22.49 4.14 1.73
N PRO A 89 22.50 3.28 2.77
CA PRO A 89 21.74 3.53 3.97
C PRO A 89 22.17 4.84 4.62
N LEU A 90 21.19 5.70 4.91
CA LEU A 90 21.38 6.98 5.58
C LEU A 90 20.47 7.10 6.78
N MET A 91 20.84 7.97 7.72
CA MET A 91 20.03 8.30 8.89
C MET A 91 19.34 9.64 8.66
N LEU A 92 18.02 9.62 8.50
CA LEU A 92 17.20 10.83 8.50
C LEU A 92 16.44 10.88 9.82
N ASP A 93 16.75 11.87 10.65
CA ASP A 93 16.30 11.96 12.04
C ASP A 93 16.65 10.65 12.80
N ASP A 94 15.65 9.97 13.35
CA ASP A 94 15.76 8.69 14.06
C ASP A 94 15.56 7.45 13.15
N LYS A 95 15.43 7.65 11.83
CA LYS A 95 15.09 6.58 10.88
C LYS A 95 16.27 6.23 9.97
N ARG A 96 16.56 4.93 9.88
CA ARG A 96 17.44 4.38 8.86
C ARG A 96 16.68 4.20 7.56
N VAL A 97 17.01 5.01 6.56
CA VAL A 97 16.40 4.97 5.22
C VAL A 97 17.30 4.20 4.27
N GLN A 98 16.72 3.27 3.52
CA GLN A 98 17.43 2.46 2.52
C GLN A 98 16.71 2.40 1.17
N ARG A 99 15.45 2.87 1.13
CA ARG A 99 14.59 2.79 -0.05
C ARG A 99 13.71 4.04 -0.12
N VAL A 100 13.49 4.54 -1.33
CA VAL A 100 12.57 5.64 -1.58
C VAL A 100 11.78 5.39 -2.86
N SER A 101 10.49 5.71 -2.84
CA SER A 101 9.63 5.59 -4.03
C SER A 101 9.90 6.74 -5.00
N LEU A 102 10.16 6.41 -6.26
CA LEU A 102 10.30 7.37 -7.36
C LEU A 102 8.96 7.60 -8.07
N GLY A 103 7.91 6.87 -7.69
CA GLY A 103 6.59 6.94 -8.29
C GLY A 103 6.46 6.10 -9.56
N SER A 104 5.66 6.56 -10.52
CA SER A 104 5.45 5.84 -11.78
C SER A 104 6.72 5.77 -12.63
N VAL A 105 6.79 4.80 -13.54
CA VAL A 105 7.88 4.68 -14.52
C VAL A 105 8.08 5.99 -15.29
N ASN A 106 6.99 6.63 -15.75
CA ASN A 106 7.06 7.92 -16.43
C ASN A 106 7.66 9.03 -15.56
N ARG A 107 7.34 9.05 -14.25
CA ARG A 107 7.93 10.02 -13.32
C ARG A 107 9.42 9.74 -13.17
N TRP A 108 9.82 8.49 -12.96
CA TRP A 108 11.22 8.10 -12.85
C TRP A 108 12.02 8.46 -14.13
N GLN A 109 11.46 8.20 -15.32
CA GLN A 109 12.09 8.57 -16.59
C GLN A 109 12.31 10.08 -16.70
N ARG A 110 11.33 10.90 -16.29
CA ARG A 110 11.47 12.37 -16.24
C ARG A 110 12.48 12.85 -15.18
N LEU A 111 12.54 12.18 -14.04
CA LEU A 111 13.55 12.46 -13.01
C LEU A 111 14.96 12.12 -13.51
N ASP A 112 15.06 11.26 -14.51
CA ASP A 112 16.33 10.87 -15.14
C ASP A 112 17.33 10.40 -14.06
N ILE A 113 16.94 9.41 -13.26
CA ILE A 113 17.79 8.84 -12.19
C ILE A 113 18.35 7.49 -12.66
N ALA A 114 19.63 7.27 -12.42
CA ALA A 114 20.34 6.01 -12.65
C ALA A 114 21.07 5.55 -11.37
N PRO A 115 21.41 4.25 -11.25
CA PRO A 115 22.36 3.80 -10.24
C PRO A 115 23.68 4.60 -10.30
N GLY A 116 24.24 4.91 -9.14
CA GLY A 116 25.40 5.77 -8.93
C GLY A 116 25.10 7.27 -8.85
N ASP A 117 23.90 7.73 -9.20
CA ASP A 117 23.53 9.14 -9.01
C ASP A 117 23.44 9.46 -7.50
N GLN A 118 23.83 10.68 -7.11
CA GLN A 118 23.62 11.19 -5.76
C GLN A 118 22.33 12.00 -5.69
N VAL A 119 21.49 11.68 -4.72
CA VAL A 119 20.14 12.24 -4.57
C VAL A 119 19.95 12.83 -3.18
N LEU A 120 19.22 13.93 -3.11
CA LEU A 120 18.77 14.54 -1.87
C LEU A 120 17.47 13.86 -1.43
N VAL A 121 17.49 13.27 -0.23
CA VAL A 121 16.34 12.56 0.35
C VAL A 121 15.98 13.21 1.67
N SER A 122 14.69 13.43 1.88
CA SER A 122 14.12 13.95 3.13
C SER A 122 12.95 13.08 3.60
N LEU A 123 12.40 13.42 4.76
CA LEU A 123 11.22 12.78 5.32
C LEU A 123 9.98 13.67 5.12
N ALA A 124 8.96 13.18 4.41
CA ALA A 124 7.70 13.90 4.27
C ALA A 124 6.66 13.45 5.32
N GLY A 125 5.91 14.41 5.88
CA GLY A 125 4.74 14.16 6.74
C GLY A 125 5.04 13.29 7.95
N GLN A 126 4.51 12.05 7.97
CA GLN A 126 4.67 11.04 9.03
C GLN A 126 6.02 10.28 8.95
N GLY A 127 7.03 10.92 8.35
CA GLY A 127 8.36 10.35 8.17
C GLY A 127 8.44 9.30 7.07
N ILE A 128 7.77 9.56 5.94
CA ILE A 128 7.90 8.76 4.71
C ILE A 128 9.07 9.32 3.90
N PRO A 129 10.08 8.51 3.53
CA PRO A 129 11.17 8.96 2.68
C PRO A 129 10.67 9.52 1.36
N ARG A 130 11.20 10.68 0.97
CA ARG A 130 10.89 11.38 -0.27
C ARG A 130 12.18 11.79 -0.96
N LEU A 131 12.25 11.55 -2.27
CA LEU A 131 13.29 12.12 -3.11
C LEU A 131 12.93 13.57 -3.44
N ASP A 132 13.84 14.48 -3.10
CA ASP A 132 13.68 15.92 -3.34
C ASP A 132 14.26 16.30 -4.69
N ASN A 133 15.56 16.05 -4.90
CA ASN A 133 16.30 16.42 -6.11
C ASN A 133 17.46 15.46 -6.41
N VAL A 134 17.95 15.47 -7.64
CA VAL A 134 19.22 14.84 -8.04
C VAL A 134 20.34 15.88 -7.85
N VAL A 135 21.32 15.57 -7.02
CA VAL A 135 22.42 16.48 -6.66
C VAL A 135 23.58 16.30 -7.62
N TRP A 136 23.89 15.06 -7.96
CA TRP A 136 24.98 14.73 -8.88
C TRP A 136 24.61 13.51 -9.72
N ARG A 137 25.01 13.51 -10.99
CA ARG A 137 24.77 12.42 -11.93
C ARG A 137 26.07 11.69 -12.22
N ASN A 138 26.02 10.36 -12.18
CA ASN A 138 27.15 9.52 -12.51
C ASN A 138 27.50 9.59 -13.99
N VAL A 139 28.74 9.25 -14.35
CA VAL A 139 29.22 9.18 -15.72
C VAL A 139 28.73 7.89 -16.40
N ASP A 140 28.83 6.74 -15.73
CA ASP A 140 28.28 5.46 -16.23
C ASP A 140 26.83 5.31 -15.77
N ARG A 141 25.88 5.57 -16.68
CA ARG A 141 24.44 5.65 -16.37
C ARG A 141 23.64 4.50 -16.98
N ARG A 142 23.95 3.26 -16.57
CA ARG A 142 23.17 2.08 -16.98
C ARG A 142 21.86 2.01 -16.19
N LYS A 143 20.76 2.37 -16.86
CA LYS A 143 19.42 2.29 -16.28
C LYS A 143 18.82 0.89 -16.47
N PRO A 144 18.15 0.32 -15.46
CA PRO A 144 17.43 -0.93 -15.65
C PRO A 144 16.20 -0.71 -16.53
N GLN A 145 15.83 -1.75 -17.29
CA GLN A 145 14.63 -1.71 -18.10
C GLN A 145 13.40 -1.94 -17.21
N PRO A 146 12.37 -1.07 -17.27
CA PRO A 146 11.13 -1.32 -16.55
C PRO A 146 10.42 -2.55 -17.11
N PRO A 147 9.64 -3.28 -16.29
CA PRO A 147 8.81 -4.38 -16.76
C PRO A 147 7.87 -3.92 -17.89
N SER A 148 7.55 -4.85 -18.80
CA SER A 148 6.61 -4.59 -19.90
C SER A 148 5.26 -4.06 -19.40
N SER A 149 4.62 -3.19 -20.19
CA SER A 149 3.33 -2.56 -19.84
C SER A 149 2.11 -3.49 -19.97
N ARG A 150 2.30 -4.81 -19.99
CA ARG A 150 1.21 -5.78 -20.13
C ARG A 150 0.40 -6.00 -18.85
N TYR A 151 0.92 -5.58 -17.69
CA TYR A 151 0.26 -5.76 -16.42
C TYR A 151 -0.95 -4.85 -16.26
N ASN A 152 -2.08 -5.41 -15.86
CA ASN A 152 -3.31 -4.67 -15.61
C ASN A 152 -4.13 -5.35 -14.49
N GLY A 153 -5.32 -4.82 -14.17
CA GLY A 153 -6.19 -5.38 -13.12
C GLY A 153 -6.65 -6.82 -13.37
N LEU A 154 -6.45 -7.35 -14.58
CA LEU A 154 -6.80 -8.69 -15.05
C LEU A 154 -5.56 -9.56 -15.29
N THR A 155 -4.37 -9.26 -14.78
CA THR A 155 -3.20 -10.13 -14.96
C THR A 155 -2.69 -10.71 -13.64
N CYS A 156 -1.92 -11.80 -13.74
CA CYS A 156 -1.13 -12.36 -12.64
C CYS A 156 -1.95 -12.87 -11.44
N PHE A 157 -3.07 -13.54 -11.73
CA PHE A 157 -3.79 -14.35 -10.74
C PHE A 157 -3.12 -15.71 -10.48
N TYR A 158 -2.29 -16.14 -11.41
CA TYR A 158 -1.49 -17.35 -11.35
C TYR A 158 -0.02 -16.98 -11.15
N ALA A 159 0.69 -17.84 -10.44
CA ALA A 159 2.11 -17.70 -10.22
C ALA A 159 2.88 -18.05 -11.50
N SER A 160 3.63 -17.08 -12.02
CA SER A 160 4.67 -17.31 -13.02
C SER A 160 5.85 -16.38 -12.73
N PRO A 161 7.08 -16.70 -13.19
CA PRO A 161 8.25 -15.86 -12.95
C PRO A 161 8.02 -14.38 -13.30
N GLU A 162 7.27 -14.15 -14.37
CA GLU A 162 6.92 -12.83 -14.89
C GLU A 162 5.87 -12.08 -14.06
N CYS A 163 5.07 -12.79 -13.27
CA CYS A 163 3.92 -12.27 -12.55
C CYS A 163 4.14 -12.12 -11.04
N MET A 164 5.28 -12.55 -10.51
CA MET A 164 5.53 -12.66 -9.07
C MET A 164 5.22 -11.37 -8.30
N GLU A 165 5.67 -10.22 -8.78
CA GLU A 165 5.42 -8.93 -8.09
C GLU A 165 3.91 -8.63 -7.95
N GLN A 166 3.16 -8.76 -9.03
CA GLN A 166 1.70 -8.53 -9.00
C GLN A 166 0.97 -9.63 -8.22
N PHE A 167 1.45 -10.87 -8.32
CA PHE A 167 0.89 -12.02 -7.61
C PHE A 167 1.00 -11.83 -6.09
N PHE A 168 2.17 -11.44 -5.58
CA PHE A 168 2.33 -11.12 -4.15
C PHE A 168 1.54 -9.88 -3.74
N ALA A 169 1.49 -8.84 -4.58
CA ALA A 169 0.64 -7.68 -4.31
C ALA A 169 -0.86 -8.05 -4.19
N ARG A 170 -1.32 -9.05 -4.97
CA ARG A 170 -2.68 -9.60 -4.88
C ARG A 170 -2.89 -10.42 -3.60
N LEU A 171 -1.94 -11.27 -3.22
CA LEU A 171 -1.99 -12.03 -1.96
C LEU A 171 -2.03 -11.09 -0.74
N THR A 172 -1.18 -10.06 -0.71
CA THR A 172 -1.19 -9.05 0.35
C THR A 172 -2.50 -8.26 0.38
N TRP A 173 -3.09 -7.94 -0.77
CA TRP A 173 -4.42 -7.33 -0.80
C TRP A 173 -5.50 -8.27 -0.26
N LEU A 174 -5.46 -9.54 -0.66
CA LEU A 174 -6.40 -10.58 -0.24
C LEU A 174 -6.37 -10.78 1.28
N SER A 175 -5.21 -10.71 1.93
CA SER A 175 -5.12 -10.81 3.40
C SER A 175 -5.53 -9.54 4.14
N SER A 176 -5.68 -8.40 3.45
CA SER A 176 -6.00 -7.13 4.11
C SER A 176 -7.33 -7.18 4.88
N ARG A 177 -7.47 -6.28 5.86
CA ARG A 177 -8.76 -6.02 6.53
C ARG A 177 -9.87 -5.69 5.53
N GLN A 178 -9.50 -5.19 4.35
CA GLN A 178 -10.44 -4.87 3.30
C GLN A 178 -10.89 -6.08 2.46
N ALA A 179 -10.23 -7.22 2.57
CA ALA A 179 -10.56 -8.41 1.82
C ALA A 179 -10.93 -9.53 2.79
N LEU A 180 -10.13 -10.59 2.94
CA LEU A 180 -10.43 -11.74 3.79
C LEU A 180 -10.04 -11.56 5.25
N ASP A 181 -9.29 -10.50 5.59
CA ASP A 181 -8.98 -10.14 6.97
C ASP A 181 -8.19 -11.24 7.67
N ILE A 182 -7.09 -11.62 7.02
CA ILE A 182 -6.18 -12.66 7.47
C ILE A 182 -5.04 -11.95 8.19
N GLU A 183 -5.11 -11.94 9.52
CA GLU A 183 -4.09 -11.29 10.32
C GLU A 183 -2.79 -12.12 10.37
N GLY A 184 -1.66 -11.44 10.57
CA GLY A 184 -0.37 -12.12 10.73
C GLY A 184 0.33 -12.55 9.43
N VAL A 185 -0.21 -12.22 8.25
CA VAL A 185 0.47 -12.48 6.96
C VAL A 185 0.57 -11.22 6.09
N GLY A 186 1.80 -10.68 6.00
CA GLY A 186 2.17 -9.63 5.06
C GLY A 186 2.83 -10.20 3.80
N GLU A 187 3.33 -9.33 2.93
CA GLU A 187 4.02 -9.74 1.69
C GLU A 187 5.19 -10.70 1.94
N SER A 188 6.01 -10.44 2.97
CA SER A 188 7.12 -11.33 3.34
C SER A 188 6.62 -12.73 3.73
N GLY A 189 5.55 -12.81 4.53
CA GLY A 189 4.93 -14.09 4.90
C GLY A 189 4.40 -14.85 3.69
N TRP A 190 3.72 -14.15 2.77
CA TRP A 190 3.26 -14.76 1.51
C TRP A 190 4.41 -15.27 0.63
N ARG A 191 5.51 -14.53 0.55
CA ARG A 191 6.73 -14.96 -0.16
C ARG A 191 7.34 -16.21 0.49
N THR A 192 7.43 -16.25 1.82
CA THR A 192 7.92 -17.43 2.55
C THR A 192 7.05 -18.66 2.29
N LEU A 193 5.72 -18.51 2.39
CA LEU A 193 4.79 -19.60 2.11
C LEU A 193 4.87 -20.08 0.65
N TYR A 194 4.98 -19.16 -0.31
CA TYR A 194 5.17 -19.51 -1.72
C TYR A 194 6.49 -20.26 -1.97
N GLN A 195 7.58 -19.83 -1.31
CA GLN A 195 8.88 -20.50 -1.43
C GLN A 195 8.84 -21.95 -0.93
N ALA A 196 8.12 -22.19 0.16
CA ALA A 196 7.99 -23.52 0.75
C ALA A 196 6.99 -24.43 0.00
N HIS A 197 5.85 -23.89 -0.44
CA HIS A 197 4.71 -24.71 -0.89
C HIS A 197 4.30 -24.50 -2.35
N ARG A 198 4.94 -23.58 -3.08
CA ARG A 198 4.73 -23.35 -4.53
C ARG A 198 3.27 -23.20 -4.94
N PHE A 199 2.68 -22.04 -4.64
CA PHE A 199 1.32 -21.74 -5.09
C PHE A 199 1.22 -21.67 -6.60
N GLU A 200 0.18 -22.28 -7.15
CA GLU A 200 -0.19 -22.15 -8.56
C GLU A 200 -0.98 -20.86 -8.79
N HIS A 201 -1.87 -20.49 -7.86
CA HIS A 201 -2.76 -19.35 -7.99
C HIS A 201 -3.09 -18.68 -6.65
N LEU A 202 -3.83 -17.56 -6.68
CA LEU A 202 -4.11 -16.73 -5.50
C LEU A 202 -4.70 -17.48 -4.31
N PHE A 203 -5.47 -18.53 -4.57
CA PHE A 203 -6.18 -19.29 -3.54
C PHE A 203 -5.50 -20.60 -3.12
N SER A 204 -4.33 -20.95 -3.67
CA SER A 204 -3.68 -22.24 -3.36
C SER A 204 -3.35 -22.42 -1.87
N TRP A 205 -3.26 -21.32 -1.10
CA TRP A 205 -3.06 -21.36 0.35
C TRP A 205 -4.20 -22.05 1.11
N LEU A 206 -5.42 -22.14 0.54
CA LEU A 206 -6.56 -22.83 1.16
C LEU A 206 -6.34 -24.34 1.35
N GLN A 207 -5.39 -24.92 0.61
CA GLN A 207 -5.02 -26.34 0.69
C GLN A 207 -3.91 -26.61 1.70
N LEU A 208 -3.31 -25.57 2.30
CA LEU A 208 -2.26 -25.76 3.29
C LEU A 208 -2.81 -26.34 4.59
N THR A 209 -2.25 -27.47 4.98
CA THR A 209 -2.54 -28.11 6.26
C THR A 209 -1.84 -27.41 7.42
N GLN A 210 -2.34 -27.63 8.64
CA GLN A 210 -1.68 -27.11 9.84
C GLN A 210 -0.23 -27.59 9.94
N ALA A 211 0.02 -28.87 9.66
CA ALA A 211 1.36 -29.47 9.70
C ALA A 211 2.32 -28.81 8.72
N GLN A 212 1.87 -28.49 7.49
CA GLN A 212 2.69 -27.77 6.52
C GLN A 212 3.03 -26.35 6.99
N LEU A 213 2.08 -25.64 7.61
CA LEU A 213 2.29 -24.29 8.11
C LEU A 213 3.24 -24.24 9.31
N THR A 214 3.09 -25.16 10.26
CA THR A 214 3.97 -25.23 11.44
C THR A 214 5.38 -25.68 11.12
N ALA A 215 5.57 -26.47 10.05
CA ALA A 215 6.87 -26.91 9.56
C ALA A 215 7.55 -25.95 8.57
N THR A 216 6.93 -24.80 8.24
CA THR A 216 7.48 -23.87 7.26
C THR A 216 8.70 -23.13 7.81
N ALA A 217 9.86 -23.29 7.17
CA ALA A 217 11.07 -22.57 7.55
C ALA A 217 10.88 -21.05 7.49
N GLY A 218 11.32 -20.34 8.53
CA GLY A 218 11.11 -18.88 8.66
C GLY A 218 9.77 -18.48 9.27
N ILE A 219 8.90 -19.44 9.62
CA ILE A 219 7.67 -19.25 10.38
C ILE A 219 7.77 -20.09 11.65
N SER A 220 7.51 -19.49 12.82
CA SER A 220 7.50 -20.28 14.07
C SER A 220 6.30 -21.22 14.11
N ALA A 221 6.40 -22.35 14.82
CA ALA A 221 5.29 -23.29 14.93
C ALA A 221 4.02 -22.64 15.49
N SER A 222 4.15 -21.73 16.47
CA SER A 222 3.01 -20.99 17.02
C SER A 222 2.38 -20.04 15.99
N HIS A 223 3.19 -19.36 15.19
CA HIS A 223 2.69 -18.50 14.11
C HIS A 223 2.05 -19.32 12.99
N GLY A 224 2.63 -20.46 12.62
CA GLY A 224 2.04 -21.39 11.64
C GLY A 224 0.67 -21.91 12.07
N ALA A 225 0.50 -22.27 13.34
CA ALA A 225 -0.80 -22.65 13.90
C ALA A 225 -1.80 -21.48 13.89
N ALA A 226 -1.36 -20.27 14.25
CA ALA A 226 -2.20 -19.08 14.19
C ALA A 226 -2.66 -18.75 12.75
N LEU A 227 -1.76 -18.88 11.76
CA LEU A 227 -2.10 -18.71 10.34
C LEU A 227 -3.13 -19.74 9.88
N TRP A 228 -2.98 -21.00 10.29
CA TRP A 228 -3.96 -22.05 9.97
C TRP A 228 -5.36 -21.69 10.50
N HIS A 229 -5.46 -21.22 11.74
CA HIS A 229 -6.73 -20.72 12.30
C HIS A 229 -7.29 -19.55 11.49
N GLN A 230 -6.45 -18.57 11.11
CA GLN A 230 -6.88 -17.44 10.29
C GLN A 230 -7.37 -17.86 8.91
N PHE A 231 -6.74 -18.88 8.30
CA PHE A 231 -7.18 -19.44 7.01
C PHE A 231 -8.55 -20.13 7.12
N ASN A 232 -8.82 -20.84 8.21
CA ASN A 232 -10.14 -21.42 8.45
C ASN A 232 -11.21 -20.33 8.69
N LEU A 233 -10.90 -19.31 9.49
CA LEU A 233 -11.80 -18.16 9.66
C LEU A 233 -12.05 -17.41 8.34
N ALA A 234 -11.05 -17.38 7.45
CA ALA A 234 -11.20 -16.79 6.12
C ALA A 234 -12.23 -17.54 5.26
N ARG A 235 -12.31 -18.88 5.38
CA ARG A 235 -13.32 -19.71 4.69
C ARG A 235 -14.76 -19.30 5.04
N GLU A 236 -15.00 -18.88 6.28
CA GLU A 236 -16.32 -18.44 6.77
C GLU A 236 -16.67 -17.00 6.40
N ARG A 237 -15.77 -16.26 5.71
CA ARG A 237 -16.05 -14.87 5.35
C ARG A 237 -17.18 -14.78 4.32
N PRO A 238 -18.03 -13.74 4.39
CA PRO A 238 -19.11 -13.55 3.42
C PRO A 238 -18.60 -13.45 1.98
N PHE A 239 -19.41 -13.92 1.03
CA PHE A 239 -19.15 -13.86 -0.42
C PHE A 239 -18.56 -12.53 -0.91
N VAL A 240 -19.09 -11.40 -0.43
CA VAL A 240 -18.61 -10.05 -0.81
C VAL A 240 -17.12 -9.84 -0.48
N ARG A 241 -16.60 -10.42 0.62
CA ARG A 241 -15.17 -10.34 0.98
C ARG A 241 -14.32 -11.18 0.02
N TRP A 242 -14.80 -12.34 -0.39
CA TRP A 242 -14.14 -13.19 -1.39
C TRP A 242 -14.07 -12.54 -2.77
N ILE A 243 -15.16 -11.93 -3.23
CA ILE A 243 -15.17 -11.16 -4.49
C ILE A 243 -14.25 -9.94 -4.41
N THR A 244 -14.19 -9.28 -3.25
CA THR A 244 -13.22 -8.20 -2.99
C THR A 244 -11.77 -8.71 -3.02
N ALA A 245 -11.52 -9.91 -2.50
CA ALA A 245 -10.21 -10.56 -2.50
C ALA A 245 -9.75 -10.99 -3.90
N MET A 246 -10.68 -11.50 -4.73
CA MET A 246 -10.43 -11.73 -6.16
C MET A 246 -10.08 -10.43 -6.90
N GLY A 247 -10.45 -9.28 -6.33
CA GLY A 247 -10.04 -7.98 -6.83
C GLY A 247 -10.94 -7.43 -7.93
N ILE A 248 -12.25 -7.73 -7.84
CA ILE A 248 -13.27 -7.11 -8.70
C ILE A 248 -13.06 -5.59 -8.74
N PRO A 249 -13.23 -4.92 -9.90
CA PRO A 249 -13.08 -3.49 -9.99
C PRO A 249 -14.31 -2.76 -9.40
N LEU A 250 -14.76 -3.09 -8.20
CA LEU A 250 -15.92 -2.46 -7.54
C LEU A 250 -15.58 -1.96 -6.15
N ALA A 251 -16.20 -0.84 -5.76
CA ALA A 251 -16.16 -0.39 -4.38
C ALA A 251 -17.04 -1.31 -3.51
N ARG A 252 -16.66 -1.50 -2.25
CA ARG A 252 -17.45 -2.32 -1.32
C ARG A 252 -18.86 -1.79 -1.07
N SER A 253 -19.02 -0.46 -1.05
CA SER A 253 -20.34 0.16 -0.94
C SER A 253 -21.25 -0.25 -2.08
N THR A 254 -20.71 -0.25 -3.31
CA THR A 254 -21.41 -0.71 -4.51
C THR A 254 -21.73 -2.20 -4.46
N LEU A 255 -20.79 -3.05 -4.03
CA LEU A 255 -21.06 -4.49 -3.85
C LEU A 255 -22.15 -4.75 -2.81
N LYS A 256 -22.15 -3.99 -1.70
CA LYS A 256 -23.19 -4.09 -0.68
C LYS A 256 -24.56 -3.64 -1.22
N ALA A 257 -24.58 -2.59 -2.04
CA ALA A 257 -25.80 -2.11 -2.70
C ALA A 257 -26.31 -3.06 -3.79
N ALA A 258 -25.41 -3.77 -4.47
CA ALA A 258 -25.76 -4.79 -5.46
C ALA A 258 -26.59 -5.93 -4.84
N GLY A 259 -26.32 -6.27 -3.58
CA GLY A 259 -27.05 -7.28 -2.82
C GLY A 259 -26.74 -8.73 -3.21
N ASP A 260 -25.88 -8.93 -4.22
CA ASP A 260 -25.52 -10.25 -4.72
C ASP A 260 -24.78 -11.07 -3.66
N ARG A 261 -25.27 -12.29 -3.44
CA ARG A 261 -24.73 -13.23 -2.44
C ARG A 261 -24.05 -14.46 -3.05
N THR A 262 -24.14 -14.62 -4.36
CA THR A 262 -23.62 -15.78 -5.08
C THR A 262 -22.91 -15.36 -6.37
N TRP A 263 -21.96 -16.18 -6.81
CA TRP A 263 -21.24 -16.01 -8.07
C TRP A 263 -22.20 -16.00 -9.26
N GLN A 264 -23.18 -16.91 -9.26
CA GLN A 264 -24.18 -17.02 -10.32
C GLN A 264 -25.00 -15.73 -10.49
N ALA A 265 -25.47 -15.13 -9.39
CA ALA A 265 -26.22 -13.88 -9.45
C ALA A 265 -25.35 -12.72 -9.98
N LEU A 266 -24.07 -12.69 -9.57
CA LEU A 266 -23.13 -11.66 -9.97
C LEU A 266 -22.84 -11.69 -11.49
N ILE A 267 -22.65 -12.88 -12.07
CA ILE A 267 -22.33 -13.03 -13.50
C ILE A 267 -23.53 -12.87 -14.43
N GLN A 268 -24.76 -13.07 -13.93
CA GLN A 268 -25.98 -12.89 -14.72
C GLN A 268 -26.37 -11.41 -14.89
N ARG A 269 -25.77 -10.52 -14.09
CA ARG A 269 -26.10 -9.09 -14.08
C ARG A 269 -25.58 -8.38 -15.33
N SER A 270 -26.48 -7.75 -16.07
CA SER A 270 -26.21 -7.02 -17.30
C SER A 270 -25.47 -5.70 -17.05
N GLU A 271 -24.82 -5.15 -18.09
CA GLU A 271 -24.19 -3.83 -18.04
C GLU A 271 -25.19 -2.73 -17.64
N ALA A 272 -26.44 -2.83 -18.08
CA ALA A 272 -27.50 -1.89 -17.73
C ALA A 272 -27.83 -1.92 -16.24
N GLU A 273 -27.90 -3.11 -15.64
CA GLU A 273 -28.14 -3.27 -14.21
C GLU A 273 -26.96 -2.82 -13.35
N TRP A 274 -25.73 -3.01 -13.83
CA TRP A 274 -24.53 -2.46 -13.17
C TRP A 274 -24.57 -0.94 -13.10
N ARG A 275 -25.02 -0.26 -14.16
CA ARG A 275 -25.12 1.21 -14.24
C ARG A 275 -26.15 1.82 -13.28
N MET A 276 -27.10 1.03 -12.78
CA MET A 276 -28.07 1.50 -11.79
C MET A 276 -27.44 1.65 -10.39
N LEU A 277 -26.25 1.09 -10.15
CA LEU A 277 -25.64 1.11 -8.84
C LEU A 277 -24.84 2.39 -8.57
N PRO A 278 -24.78 2.86 -7.31
CA PRO A 278 -24.03 4.05 -6.94
C PRO A 278 -22.55 3.97 -7.33
N GLY A 279 -22.07 5.01 -8.03
CA GLY A 279 -20.68 5.12 -8.46
C GLY A 279 -20.30 4.27 -9.68
N VAL A 280 -21.26 3.68 -10.39
CA VAL A 280 -20.99 2.86 -11.58
C VAL A 280 -21.44 3.57 -12.85
N GLY A 281 -20.47 4.22 -13.53
CA GLY A 281 -20.67 4.75 -14.88
C GLY A 281 -20.53 3.68 -15.98
N GLN A 282 -20.71 4.06 -17.24
CA GLN A 282 -20.61 3.17 -18.41
C GLN A 282 -19.27 2.44 -18.49
N GLU A 283 -18.15 3.17 -18.38
CA GLU A 283 -16.81 2.55 -18.43
C GLU A 283 -16.62 1.55 -17.29
N LYS A 284 -17.12 1.88 -16.11
CA LYS A 284 -17.03 1.03 -14.92
C LYS A 284 -17.83 -0.25 -15.11
N ALA A 285 -19.06 -0.16 -15.61
CA ALA A 285 -19.91 -1.30 -15.92
C ALA A 285 -19.23 -2.25 -16.92
N ARG A 286 -18.63 -1.71 -18.00
CA ARG A 286 -17.85 -2.50 -18.96
C ARG A 286 -16.65 -3.18 -18.32
N GLN A 287 -15.90 -2.48 -17.46
CA GLN A 287 -14.78 -3.07 -16.73
C GLN A 287 -15.21 -4.24 -15.83
N ILE A 288 -16.38 -4.14 -15.19
CA ILE A 288 -16.93 -5.19 -14.34
C ILE A 288 -17.32 -6.41 -15.17
N VAL A 289 -18.12 -6.21 -16.22
CA VAL A 289 -18.55 -7.29 -17.12
C VAL A 289 -17.33 -7.97 -17.74
N ASN A 290 -16.37 -7.20 -18.24
CA ASN A 290 -15.12 -7.75 -18.78
C ASN A 290 -14.33 -8.55 -17.74
N TRP A 291 -14.29 -8.11 -16.48
CA TRP A 291 -13.64 -8.84 -15.39
C TRP A 291 -14.36 -10.16 -15.08
N LEU A 292 -15.69 -10.14 -14.98
CA LEU A 292 -16.52 -11.31 -14.66
C LEU A 292 -16.39 -12.43 -15.70
N HIS A 293 -16.20 -12.06 -16.97
CA HIS A 293 -16.08 -13.02 -18.08
C HIS A 293 -14.63 -13.38 -18.43
N GLN A 294 -13.62 -12.99 -17.64
CA GLN A 294 -12.26 -13.45 -17.89
C GLN A 294 -12.11 -14.95 -17.60
N PRO A 295 -11.49 -15.75 -18.49
CA PRO A 295 -11.34 -17.21 -18.29
C PRO A 295 -10.64 -17.58 -16.99
N GLN A 296 -9.60 -16.84 -16.62
CA GLN A 296 -8.86 -17.05 -15.37
C GLN A 296 -9.69 -16.74 -14.11
N ILE A 297 -10.68 -15.82 -14.20
CA ILE A 297 -11.56 -15.50 -13.07
C ILE A 297 -12.60 -16.61 -12.90
N ASP A 298 -13.18 -17.07 -14.01
CA ASP A 298 -14.10 -18.20 -14.02
C ASP A 298 -13.44 -19.48 -13.49
N ALA A 299 -12.20 -19.76 -13.91
CA ALA A 299 -11.41 -20.89 -13.40
C ALA A 299 -11.21 -20.81 -11.88
N LEU A 300 -10.87 -19.64 -11.34
CA LEU A 300 -10.73 -19.45 -9.90
C LEU A 300 -12.07 -19.55 -9.16
N ALA A 301 -13.16 -19.04 -9.73
CA ALA A 301 -14.49 -19.16 -9.13
C ALA A 301 -14.92 -20.64 -9.03
N LYS A 302 -14.73 -21.42 -10.10
CA LYS A 302 -14.98 -22.87 -10.11
C LYS A 302 -14.11 -23.60 -9.08
N TRP A 303 -12.85 -23.22 -8.96
CA TRP A 303 -11.93 -23.80 -7.98
C TRP A 303 -12.39 -23.49 -6.54
N LEU A 304 -12.81 -22.25 -6.26
CA LEU A 304 -13.36 -21.87 -4.94
C LEU A 304 -14.65 -22.64 -4.62
N ALA A 305 -15.50 -22.90 -5.61
CA ALA A 305 -16.69 -23.74 -5.45
C ALA A 305 -16.32 -25.18 -5.06
N ALA A 306 -15.30 -25.76 -5.71
CA ALA A 306 -14.77 -27.09 -5.38
C ALA A 306 -14.15 -27.15 -3.96
N GLU A 307 -13.61 -26.04 -3.48
CA GLU A 307 -13.12 -25.87 -2.09
C GLU A 307 -14.23 -25.53 -1.08
N HIS A 308 -15.50 -25.57 -1.51
CA HIS A 308 -16.71 -25.35 -0.69
C HIS A 308 -16.75 -23.95 -0.04
N ILE A 309 -16.27 -22.92 -0.76
CA ILE A 309 -16.34 -21.54 -0.29
C ILE A 309 -17.75 -20.98 -0.51
N GLY A 310 -18.36 -20.47 0.57
CA GLY A 310 -19.74 -19.99 0.54
C GLY A 310 -19.99 -18.89 -0.52
N GLY A 311 -20.95 -19.16 -1.40
CA GLY A 311 -21.38 -18.26 -2.46
C GLY A 311 -20.71 -18.49 -3.82
N PHE A 312 -19.79 -19.45 -3.95
CA PHE A 312 -19.23 -19.89 -5.23
C PHE A 312 -19.84 -21.22 -5.68
#